data_AF-A0A9D4PH61-F1
#
_entry.id   AF-A0A9D4PH61-F1
#
_cell.length_a   1.000
_cell.length_b   1.000
_cell.length_c   1.000
_cell.angle_alpha   90.00
_cell.angle_beta   90.00
_cell.angle_gamma   90.00
#
_symmetry.space_group_name_H-M   'P 1'
#
loop_
_entity.id
_entity.type
_entity.pdbx_description
1 polymer ?
#
loop_
_entity_poly.entity_id
_entity_poly.type
_entity_poly.pdbx_seq_one_letter_code
_entity_poly.pdbx_strand_id
1 'polypeptide(L)'
;MFRNKGWFSGGLWKPKNPHSLEHLKYLYHLLSKNQTVTEQNKSILVETLRSIAEILIWGDQNDSTVFDFFLEKNMLSFFLKIMKQKCGRYVCVQLLQTLNILFENIRNETSLCEHAQPIACH
;
A
#
# COMPACT_ATOMS: atom_id res chain seq x y z
N MET A 1 -10.60 20.16 16.65
CA MET A 1 -9.59 19.15 17.07
C MET A 1 -10.32 17.85 17.35
N PHE A 2 -10.46 16.97 16.36
CA PHE A 2 -11.05 15.65 16.56
C PHE A 2 -9.93 14.65 16.83
N ARG A 3 -9.67 14.40 18.12
CA ARG A 3 -8.93 13.23 18.60
C ARG A 3 -9.86 12.03 18.43
N ASN A 4 -9.66 11.22 17.39
CA ASN A 4 -10.37 9.96 17.31
C ASN A 4 -9.61 8.89 18.12
N LYS A 5 -10.34 8.32 19.08
CA LYS A 5 -9.89 7.32 20.04
C LYS A 5 -9.25 6.13 19.32
N GLY A 6 -8.01 5.82 19.71
CA GLY A 6 -7.42 4.51 19.45
C GLY A 6 -8.30 3.47 20.10
N TRP A 7 -8.82 2.54 19.31
CA TRP A 7 -9.63 1.42 19.76
C TRP A 7 -9.25 0.15 19.00
N PHE A 8 -8.04 -0.32 19.25
CA PHE A 8 -7.66 -1.73 19.09
C PHE A 8 -6.67 -2.09 20.20
N SER A 9 -7.21 -2.21 21.41
CA SER A 9 -6.65 -3.05 22.48
C SER A 9 -7.07 -4.49 22.17
N GLY A 10 -6.10 -5.30 21.78
CA GLY A 10 -6.28 -6.70 21.39
C GLY A 10 -4.96 -7.23 20.89
N GLY A 11 -4.06 -7.56 21.82
CA GLY A 11 -2.73 -8.06 21.51
C GLY A 11 -2.82 -9.36 20.72
N LEU A 12 -2.55 -9.30 19.42
CA LEU A 12 -2.07 -10.40 18.60
C LEU A 12 -1.53 -9.79 17.28
N TRP A 13 -0.20 -9.64 17.23
CA TRP A 13 0.60 -9.39 16.02
C TRP A 13 0.37 -8.07 15.27
N LYS A 14 0.74 -6.93 15.87
CA LYS A 14 1.15 -5.77 15.08
C LYS A 14 2.68 -5.86 14.90
N PRO A 15 3.20 -6.00 13.67
CA PRO A 15 4.65 -6.06 13.42
C PRO A 15 5.36 -4.85 14.03
N LYS A 16 6.54 -5.06 14.61
CA LYS A 16 7.34 -4.00 15.27
C LYS A 16 7.77 -2.89 14.30
N ASN A 17 7.89 -3.21 13.01
CA ASN A 17 8.15 -2.25 11.96
C ASN A 17 6.89 -2.13 11.05
N PRO A 18 6.22 -0.97 10.99
CA PRO A 18 5.04 -0.78 10.15
C PRO A 18 5.37 -0.86 8.65
N HIS A 19 6.63 -0.67 8.26
CA HIS A 19 7.09 -0.67 6.86
C HIS A 19 7.85 -1.94 6.47
N SER A 20 7.48 -3.09 7.06
CA SER A 20 8.16 -4.37 6.79
C SER A 20 7.37 -5.31 5.89
N LEU A 21 8.07 -6.29 5.32
CA LEU A 21 7.48 -7.37 4.53
C LEU A 21 6.42 -8.16 5.33
N GLU A 22 6.63 -8.39 6.63
CA GLU A 22 5.66 -9.08 7.49
C GLU A 22 4.35 -8.29 7.60
N HIS A 23 4.46 -6.95 7.69
CA HIS A 23 3.29 -6.09 7.69
C HIS A 23 2.55 -6.18 6.35
N LEU A 24 3.28 -6.16 5.23
CA LEU A 24 2.68 -6.32 3.91
C LEU A 24 1.96 -7.66 3.75
N LYS A 25 2.54 -8.76 4.25
CA LYS A 25 1.92 -10.10 4.27
C LYS A 25 0.62 -10.12 5.06
N TYR A 26 0.58 -9.43 6.20
CA TYR A 26 -0.64 -9.28 7.00
C TYR A 26 -1.73 -8.50 6.24
N LEU A 27 -1.37 -7.36 5.62
CA LEU A 27 -2.31 -6.56 4.84
C LEU A 27 -2.84 -7.30 3.61
N TYR A 28 -1.99 -8.08 2.95
CA TYR A 28 -2.40 -8.99 1.88
C TYR A 28 -3.47 -9.97 2.35
N HIS A 29 -3.29 -10.59 3.52
CA HIS A 29 -4.28 -11.51 4.07
C HIS A 29 -5.62 -10.80 4.35
N LEU A 30 -5.59 -9.57 4.88
CA LEU A 30 -6.79 -8.76 5.08
C LEU A 30 -7.53 -8.49 3.76
N LEU A 31 -6.82 -8.09 2.70
CA LEU A 31 -7.41 -7.88 1.38
C LEU A 31 -8.00 -9.17 0.81
N SER A 32 -7.29 -10.29 0.94
CA SER A 32 -7.72 -11.59 0.41
C SER A 32 -9.03 -12.06 1.03
N LYS A 33 -9.27 -11.74 2.31
CA LYS A 33 -10.51 -12.06 3.05
C LYS A 33 -11.64 -11.07 2.79
N ASN A 34 -11.35 -9.84 2.37
CA ASN A 34 -12.31 -8.76 2.23
C ASN A 34 -12.40 -8.28 0.77
N GLN A 35 -12.71 -9.19 -0.16
CA GLN A 35 -12.75 -8.86 -1.59
C GLN A 35 -13.96 -8.01 -1.99
N THR A 36 -15.04 -8.06 -1.20
CA THR A 36 -16.27 -7.30 -1.46
C THR A 36 -16.38 -6.13 -0.47
N VAL A 37 -16.59 -4.93 -0.98
CA VAL A 37 -16.78 -3.73 -0.17
C VAL A 37 -18.19 -3.73 0.42
N THR A 38 -18.25 -3.54 1.73
CA THR A 38 -19.48 -3.37 2.49
C THR A 38 -19.37 -2.12 3.36
N GLU A 39 -20.50 -1.63 3.86
CA GLU A 39 -20.52 -0.47 4.75
C GLU A 39 -19.72 -0.71 6.05
N GLN A 40 -19.61 -1.97 6.46
CA GLN A 40 -18.90 -2.39 7.67
C GLN A 40 -17.38 -2.47 7.47
N ASN A 41 -16.90 -2.83 6.27
CA ASN A 41 -15.47 -3.04 6.02
C ASN A 41 -14.80 -1.92 5.21
N LYS A 42 -15.57 -0.97 4.65
CA LYS A 42 -15.03 0.08 3.77
C LYS A 42 -13.90 0.91 4.41
N SER A 43 -14.00 1.23 5.70
CA SER A 43 -12.95 1.98 6.41
C SER A 43 -11.68 1.15 6.56
N ILE A 44 -11.84 -0.14 6.88
CA ILE A 44 -10.73 -1.10 7.00
C ILE A 44 -10.02 -1.25 5.66
N LEU A 45 -10.76 -1.35 4.55
CA LEU A 45 -10.18 -1.48 3.21
C LEU A 45 -9.42 -0.22 2.78
N VAL A 46 -10.00 0.96 2.98
CA VAL A 46 -9.31 2.23 2.70
C VAL A 46 -7.99 2.32 3.46
N GLU A 47 -8.02 2.01 4.77
CA GLU A 47 -6.84 2.06 5.63
C GLU A 47 -5.80 0.99 5.25
N THR A 48 -6.24 -0.23 4.93
CA THR A 48 -5.36 -1.32 4.48
C THR A 48 -4.62 -0.91 3.20
N LEU A 49 -5.33 -0.32 2.24
CA LEU A 49 -4.77 0.10 0.96
C LEU A 49 -3.82 1.30 1.14
N ARG A 50 -4.12 2.22 2.05
CA ARG A 50 -3.23 3.32 2.45
C ARG A 50 -1.93 2.79 3.05
N SER A 51 -2.01 1.86 3.99
CA SER A 51 -0.83 1.26 4.62
C SER A 51 0.03 0.48 3.63
N ILE A 52 -0.57 -0.21 2.65
CA ILE A 52 0.20 -0.85 1.57
C ILE A 52 0.99 0.19 0.77
N ALA A 53 0.36 1.31 0.39
CA ALA A 53 1.07 2.36 -0.33
C ALA A 53 2.21 2.96 0.51
N GLU A 54 2.01 3.19 1.81
CA GLU A 54 3.07 3.68 2.70
C GLU A 54 4.25 2.71 2.78
N ILE A 55 4.01 1.41 2.87
CA ILE A 55 5.06 0.38 2.84
C ILE A 55 5.82 0.41 1.52
N LEU A 56 5.16 0.68 0.39
CA LEU A 56 5.80 0.72 -0.92
C LEU A 56 6.60 2.00 -1.16
N ILE A 57 6.30 3.09 -0.43
CA ILE A 57 6.98 4.39 -0.56
C ILE A 57 8.13 4.48 0.45
N TRP A 58 7.87 4.07 1.69
CA TRP A 58 8.76 4.23 2.84
C TRP A 58 9.33 2.91 3.36
N GLY A 59 9.11 1.81 2.63
CA GLY A 59 9.76 0.53 2.87
C GLY A 59 11.27 0.65 2.80
N ASP A 60 11.98 -0.32 3.36
CA ASP A 60 13.44 -0.32 3.35
C ASP A 60 13.95 -0.32 1.90
N GLN A 61 14.57 0.79 1.50
CA GLN A 61 15.12 0.99 0.16
C GLN A 61 16.28 0.05 -0.16
N ASN A 62 16.86 -0.62 0.85
CA ASN A 62 17.91 -1.62 0.67
C ASN A 62 17.35 -3.05 0.54
N ASP A 63 16.04 -3.25 0.75
CA ASP A 63 15.39 -4.56 0.73
C ASP A 63 14.26 -4.58 -0.31
N SER A 64 14.55 -5.12 -1.49
CA SER A 64 13.58 -5.24 -2.59
C SER A 64 12.44 -6.23 -2.31
N THR A 65 12.55 -7.07 -1.28
CA THR A 65 11.62 -8.19 -1.05
C THR A 65 10.19 -7.72 -0.81
N VAL A 66 10.00 -6.51 -0.30
CA VAL A 66 8.69 -5.86 -0.12
C VAL A 66 8.02 -5.64 -1.49
N PHE A 67 8.74 -5.05 -2.44
CA PHE A 67 8.23 -4.77 -3.78
C PHE A 67 8.06 -6.06 -4.59
N ASP A 68 9.01 -6.99 -4.48
CA ASP A 68 8.94 -8.30 -5.12
C ASP A 68 7.69 -9.07 -4.68
N PHE A 69 7.40 -9.08 -3.37
CA PHE A 69 6.18 -9.71 -2.84
C PHE A 69 4.90 -9.04 -3.34
N PHE A 70 4.89 -7.70 -3.41
CA PHE A 70 3.75 -6.95 -3.94
C PHE A 70 3.42 -7.33 -5.39
N LEU A 71 4.46 -7.45 -6.23
CA LEU A 71 4.34 -7.89 -7.62
C LEU A 71 3.93 -9.36 -7.73
N GLU A 72 4.59 -10.25 -6.99
CA GLU A 72 4.34 -11.70 -7.01
C GLU A 72 2.88 -12.02 -6.65
N LYS A 73 2.32 -11.31 -5.67
CA LYS A 73 0.91 -11.48 -5.26
C LYS A 73 -0.08 -10.68 -6.09
N ASN A 74 0.37 -9.93 -7.10
CA ASN A 74 -0.43 -9.06 -7.94
C ASN A 74 -1.37 -8.17 -7.11
N MET A 75 -0.82 -7.55 -6.06
CA MET A 75 -1.61 -6.83 -5.07
C MET A 75 -2.31 -5.61 -5.65
N LEU A 76 -1.74 -4.99 -6.70
CA LEU A 76 -2.36 -3.90 -7.46
C LEU A 76 -3.74 -4.30 -8.03
N SER A 77 -3.93 -5.57 -8.39
CA SER A 77 -5.23 -6.04 -8.89
C SER A 77 -6.36 -5.91 -7.86
N PHE A 78 -6.05 -5.99 -6.55
CA PHE A 78 -7.04 -5.78 -5.49
C PHE A 78 -7.50 -4.32 -5.43
N PHE A 79 -6.59 -3.36 -5.60
CA PHE A 79 -6.93 -1.93 -5.68
C PHE A 79 -7.94 -1.68 -6.80
N LEU A 80 -7.65 -2.18 -8.00
CA LEU A 80 -8.52 -2.02 -9.18
C LEU A 80 -9.87 -2.71 -8.99
N LYS A 81 -9.89 -3.92 -8.43
CA LYS A 81 -11.14 -4.67 -8.16
C LYS A 81 -12.03 -3.95 -7.16
N ILE A 82 -11.44 -3.38 -6.10
CA ILE A 82 -12.18 -2.64 -5.07
C ILE A 82 -12.75 -1.34 -5.65
N MET A 83 -11.98 -0.61 -6.45
CA MET A 83 -12.46 0.61 -7.12
C MET A 83 -13.60 0.38 -8.12
N LYS A 84 -13.64 -0.80 -8.77
CA LYS A 84 -14.72 -1.16 -9.70
C LYS A 84 -16.04 -1.46 -9.00
N GLN A 85 -16.03 -1.65 -7.68
CA GLN A 85 -17.25 -1.93 -6.91
C GLN A 85 -18.01 -0.65 -6.58
N LYS A 86 -19.31 -0.77 -6.29
CA LYS A 86 -20.13 0.34 -5.80
C LYS A 86 -19.81 0.63 -4.32
N CYS A 87 -18.65 1.23 -4.06
CA CYS A 87 -18.14 1.53 -2.73
C CYS A 87 -18.47 2.94 -2.21
N GLY A 88 -19.21 3.74 -2.99
CA GLY A 88 -19.54 5.12 -2.67
C GLY A 88 -18.39 6.10 -2.96
N ARG A 89 -18.72 7.40 -3.03
CA ARG A 89 -17.78 8.47 -3.44
C ARG A 89 -16.56 8.58 -2.52
N TYR A 90 -16.77 8.44 -1.21
CA TYR A 90 -15.69 8.54 -0.22
C TYR A 90 -14.57 7.51 -0.45
N VAL A 91 -14.94 6.22 -0.56
CA VAL A 91 -13.97 5.13 -0.78
C VAL A 91 -13.26 5.32 -2.12
N CYS A 92 -14.02 5.64 -3.18
CA CYS A 92 -13.44 5.82 -4.50
C CYS A 92 -12.37 6.94 -4.54
N VAL A 93 -12.67 8.11 -3.96
CA VAL A 93 -11.72 9.24 -3.93
C VAL A 93 -10.46 8.89 -3.14
N GLN A 94 -10.60 8.26 -1.98
CA GLN A 94 -9.45 7.87 -1.15
C GLN A 94 -8.55 6.86 -1.88
N LEU A 95 -9.14 5.87 -2.55
CA LEU A 95 -8.36 4.89 -3.30
C LEU A 95 -7.66 5.48 -4.51
N LEU A 96 -8.32 6.40 -5.22
CA LEU A 96 -7.70 7.14 -6.33
C LEU A 96 -6.53 7.99 -5.84
N GLN A 97 -6.67 8.68 -4.69
CA GLN A 97 -5.57 9.45 -4.10
C GLN A 97 -4.39 8.54 -3.73
N THR A 98 -4.65 7.43 -3.06
CA THR A 98 -3.61 6.45 -2.69
C THR A 98 -2.90 5.88 -3.93
N LEU A 99 -3.65 5.58 -5.00
CA LEU A 99 -3.06 5.07 -6.25
C LEU A 99 -2.25 6.13 -6.99
N ASN A 100 -2.69 7.39 -7.02
CA ASN A 100 -1.93 8.46 -7.66
C ASN A 100 -0.56 8.61 -6.99
N ILE A 101 -0.52 8.64 -5.65
CA ILE A 101 0.74 8.71 -4.90
C ILE A 101 1.60 7.48 -5.19
N LEU A 102 1.02 6.27 -5.18
CA LEU A 102 1.76 5.05 -5.46
C LEU A 102 2.37 5.06 -6.87
N PHE A 103 1.61 5.50 -7.88
CA PHE A 103 2.11 5.57 -9.25
C PHE A 103 3.18 6.63 -9.45
N GLU A 104 3.05 7.80 -8.80
CA GLU A 104 4.08 8.83 -8.81
C GLU A 104 5.39 8.31 -8.19
N ASN A 105 5.30 7.57 -7.07
CA ASN A 105 6.48 6.98 -6.44
C ASN A 105 7.12 5.89 -7.32
N ILE A 106 6.33 4.95 -7.86
CA ILE A 106 6.86 3.90 -8.75
C ILE A 106 7.52 4.52 -10.00
N ARG A 107 6.92 5.57 -10.58
CA ARG A 107 7.45 6.25 -11.77
C ARG A 107 8.75 7.02 -11.48
N ASN A 108 8.88 7.61 -10.28
CA ASN A 108 10.11 8.30 -9.89
C ASN A 108 11.23 7.31 -9.56
N GLU A 109 10.93 6.19 -8.91
CA GLU A 109 11.90 5.08 -8.68
C GLU A 109 12.37 4.43 -10.00
N THR A 110 11.52 4.36 -11.04
CA THR A 110 11.94 3.91 -12.38
C THR A 110 12.67 4.96 -13.22
N SER A 111 12.75 6.22 -12.78
CA SER A 111 13.57 7.24 -13.46
C SER A 111 15.08 7.11 -13.14
N LEU A 112 15.46 6.22 -12.23
CA LEU A 112 16.86 5.85 -11.93
C LEU A 112 17.53 4.95 -13.00
N CYS A 113 17.01 4.93 -14.24
CA CYS A 113 17.73 4.44 -15.41
C CYS A 113 18.50 5.55 -16.17
N GLU A 114 18.73 6.72 -15.57
CA GLU A 114 19.54 7.80 -16.17
C GLU A 114 21.00 7.86 -15.66
N HIS A 115 21.43 6.95 -14.79
CA HIS A 115 22.81 6.96 -14.22
C HIS A 115 23.64 5.70 -14.49
N ALA A 116 23.51 5.14 -15.69
CA ALA A 116 24.53 4.30 -16.31
C ALA A 116 24.57 4.68 -17.80
N GLN A 117 25.56 5.33 -18.42
CA GLN A 117 27.01 5.57 -18.23
C GLN A 117 27.40 6.70 -19.26
N PRO A 118 28.67 7.05 -19.61
CA PRO A 118 30.01 6.78 -19.03
C PRO A 118 30.92 8.04 -18.89
N ILE A 119 32.07 7.90 -18.20
CA ILE A 119 33.37 8.57 -18.47
C ILE A 119 33.37 10.09 -18.73
N ALA A 120 33.80 10.87 -17.73
CA ALA A 120 34.86 11.88 -17.90
C ALA A 120 35.29 12.41 -16.52
N CYS A 121 36.30 11.76 -15.94
CA CYS A 121 37.24 12.50 -15.10
C CYS A 121 37.90 13.55 -15.99
N HIS A 122 37.73 14.84 -15.69
CA HIS A 122 38.73 15.84 -15.97
C HIS A 122 38.63 17.03 -15.00
#